data_AF-A0A8J6FZT3-F1
#
_entry.id   AF-A0A8J6FZT3-F1
#
_cell.length_a   1.000
_cell.length_b   1.000
_cell.length_c   1.000
_cell.angle_alpha   90.00
_cell.angle_beta   90.00
_cell.angle_gamma   90.00
#
_symmetry.space_group_name_H-M   'P 1'
#
loop_
_entity.id
_entity.type
_entity.pdbx_description
1 polymer ?
#
loop_
_entity_poly.entity_id
_entity_poly.type
_entity_poly.pdbx_seq_one_letter_code
_entity_poly.pdbx_strand_id
1 'polypeptide(L)'
;MALLVSGFCFLTVTERTTKAKHMQFLSGVSVLVYWISALVFDLIVFFISCCLLLVVFKYCKADIYVTDYHILETLLILTLFGWSAIPLTYLMSFLFSKSTSAYIKLIMFNYVSGILSILIDTIIAAKIPLTLSNTTKTVLLSSLLLFPTYNLGKCIGDYTVIYQRKIQCTQRQNVPKYLNCSRESEYIGDV
;
A
#
# COMPACT_ATOMS: atom_id res chain seq x y z
N MET A 1 -5.76 6.74 -2.08
CA MET A 1 -5.84 5.49 -1.28
C MET A 1 -6.10 5.72 0.21
N ALA A 2 -5.37 6.62 0.91
CA ALA A 2 -5.58 6.84 2.36
C ALA A 2 -7.01 7.23 2.76
N LEU A 3 -7.69 8.06 1.95
CA LEU A 3 -9.09 8.44 2.18
C LEU A 3 -10.04 7.24 2.13
N LEU A 4 -9.93 6.41 1.08
CA LEU A 4 -10.73 5.20 0.91
C LEU A 4 -10.54 4.23 2.08
N VAL A 5 -9.27 3.91 2.40
CA VAL A 5 -8.94 2.98 3.49
C VAL A 5 -9.48 3.48 4.83
N SER A 6 -9.31 4.77 5.13
CA SER A 6 -9.80 5.35 6.38
C SER A 6 -11.34 5.40 6.42
N GLY A 7 -11.99 5.52 5.26
CA GLY A 7 -13.45 5.54 5.11
C GLY A 7 -14.12 4.25 5.59
N PHE A 8 -13.47 3.10 5.42
CA PHE A 8 -14.00 1.81 5.89
C PHE A 8 -14.25 1.78 7.41
N CYS A 9 -13.41 2.45 8.19
CA CYS A 9 -13.60 2.60 9.64
C CYS A 9 -14.91 3.32 10.01
N PHE A 10 -15.38 4.23 9.15
CA PHE A 10 -16.55 5.04 9.45
C PHE A 10 -17.79 4.18 9.68
N LEU A 11 -18.04 3.19 8.82
CA LEU A 11 -19.19 2.30 8.94
C LEU A 11 -19.06 1.42 10.19
N THR A 12 -17.90 0.81 10.41
CA THR A 12 -17.65 -0.08 11.56
C THR A 12 -17.83 0.63 12.90
N VAL A 13 -17.34 1.87 13.02
CA VAL A 13 -17.51 2.66 14.25
C VAL A 13 -18.96 3.10 14.40
N THR A 14 -19.63 3.47 13.31
CA THR A 14 -21.04 3.90 13.34
C THR A 14 -21.96 2.79 13.81
N GLU A 15 -21.77 1.56 13.32
CA GLU A 15 -22.54 0.39 13.75
C GLU A 15 -22.34 0.05 15.23
N ARG A 16 -21.13 0.29 15.75
CA ARG A 16 -20.85 0.13 17.19
C ARG A 16 -21.51 1.23 18.00
N THR A 17 -21.44 2.49 17.57
CA THR A 17 -22.00 3.63 18.33
C THR A 17 -23.51 3.65 18.34
N THR A 18 -24.14 3.20 17.25
CA THR A 18 -25.61 3.08 17.11
C THR A 18 -26.16 1.81 17.76
N LYS A 19 -25.28 0.92 18.24
CA LYS A 19 -25.61 -0.43 18.75
C LYS A 19 -26.29 -1.35 17.72
N ALA A 20 -26.27 -1.01 16.43
CA ALA A 20 -26.75 -1.90 15.36
C ALA A 20 -26.02 -3.25 15.38
N LYS A 21 -24.71 -3.25 15.65
CA LYS A 21 -23.91 -4.48 15.82
C LYS A 21 -24.43 -5.38 16.95
N HIS A 22 -24.89 -4.79 18.05
CA HIS A 22 -25.47 -5.54 19.16
C HIS A 22 -26.80 -6.18 18.76
N MET A 23 -27.65 -5.46 18.02
CA MET A 23 -28.90 -6.00 17.49
C MET A 23 -28.65 -7.18 16.53
N GLN A 24 -27.63 -7.10 15.67
CA GLN A 24 -27.25 -8.21 14.78
C GLN A 24 -26.83 -9.46 15.57
N PHE A 25 -26.13 -9.29 16.69
CA PHE A 25 -25.76 -10.41 17.56
C PHE A 25 -26.96 -10.99 18.33
N LEU A 26 -27.94 -10.17 18.70
CA LEU A 26 -29.19 -10.66 19.28
C LEU A 26 -29.99 -11.51 18.30
N SER A 27 -29.88 -11.25 17.00
CA SER A 27 -30.49 -12.05 15.94
C SER A 27 -29.75 -13.38 15.66
N GLY A 28 -28.70 -13.71 16.41
CA GLY A 28 -27.99 -14.98 16.30
C GLY A 28 -26.81 -14.98 15.31
N VAL A 29 -26.41 -13.82 14.78
CA VAL A 29 -25.21 -13.73 13.94
C VAL A 29 -23.96 -13.93 14.79
N SER A 30 -23.05 -14.80 14.36
CA SER A 30 -21.79 -15.00 15.05
C SER A 30 -20.81 -13.85 14.79
N VAL A 31 -19.95 -13.57 15.78
CA VAL A 31 -18.96 -12.48 15.69
C VAL A 31 -18.00 -12.67 14.51
N LEU A 32 -17.61 -13.92 14.22
CA LEU A 32 -16.69 -14.24 13.12
C LEU A 32 -17.32 -13.95 11.75
N VAL A 33 -18.58 -14.34 11.54
CA VAL A 33 -19.27 -14.12 10.27
C VAL A 33 -19.40 -12.62 9.98
N TYR A 34 -19.73 -11.81 11.00
CA TYR A 34 -19.78 -10.34 10.87
C TYR A 34 -18.44 -9.75 10.39
N TRP A 35 -17.32 -10.11 11.02
CA TRP A 35 -16.02 -9.54 10.67
C TRP A 35 -15.53 -10.00 9.30
N ILE A 36 -15.74 -11.27 8.96
CA ILE A 36 -15.38 -11.80 7.64
C ILE A 36 -16.25 -11.12 6.55
N SER A 37 -17.56 -10.98 6.77
CA SER A 37 -18.43 -10.32 5.80
C SER A 37 -18.06 -8.86 5.59
N ALA A 38 -17.74 -8.13 6.67
CA ALA A 38 -17.32 -6.74 6.59
C ALA A 38 -15.98 -6.60 5.85
N LEU A 39 -14.99 -7.44 6.18
CA LEU A 39 -13.68 -7.44 5.54
C LEU A 39 -13.77 -7.80 4.05
N VAL A 40 -14.57 -8.80 3.68
CA VAL A 40 -14.78 -9.19 2.28
C VAL A 40 -15.47 -8.07 1.50
N PHE A 41 -16.50 -7.44 2.07
CA PHE A 41 -17.19 -6.32 1.44
C PHE A 41 -16.24 -5.16 1.17
N ASP A 42 -15.45 -4.75 2.16
CA ASP A 42 -14.49 -3.66 2.02
C ASP A 42 -13.38 -3.98 1.02
N LEU A 43 -12.91 -5.23 0.98
CA LEU A 43 -11.95 -5.69 -0.04
C LEU A 43 -12.52 -5.62 -1.46
N ILE A 44 -13.79 -5.99 -1.67
CA ILE A 44 -14.45 -5.88 -2.97
C ILE A 44 -14.56 -4.41 -3.39
N VAL A 45 -15.01 -3.53 -2.50
CA VAL A 45 -15.11 -2.09 -2.76
C VAL A 45 -13.73 -1.49 -3.07
N PHE A 46 -12.70 -1.94 -2.35
CA PHE A 46 -11.33 -1.51 -2.59
C PHE A 46 -10.79 -2.01 -3.93
N PHE A 47 -11.08 -3.26 -4.31
CA PHE A 47 -10.71 -3.83 -5.60
C PHE A 47 -11.32 -3.04 -6.76
N ILE A 48 -12.63 -2.75 -6.69
CA ILE A 48 -13.33 -1.92 -7.69
C ILE A 48 -12.68 -0.54 -7.79
N SER A 49 -12.35 0.07 -6.66
CA SER A 49 -11.66 1.37 -6.62
C SER A 49 -10.28 1.33 -7.28
N CYS A 50 -9.54 0.22 -7.12
CA CYS A 50 -8.25 0.03 -7.80
C CYS A 50 -8.44 -0.11 -9.31
N CYS A 51 -9.43 -0.88 -9.77
CA CYS A 51 -9.75 -0.99 -11.19
C CYS A 51 -10.10 0.36 -11.81
N LEU A 52 -10.94 1.16 -11.14
CA LEU A 52 -11.28 2.52 -11.60
C LEU A 52 -10.04 3.42 -11.68
N LEU A 53 -9.16 3.35 -10.68
CA LEU A 53 -7.91 4.13 -10.67
C LEU A 53 -6.98 3.74 -11.84
N LEU A 54 -6.90 2.46 -12.20
CA LEU A 54 -6.14 2.02 -13.37
C LEU A 54 -6.74 2.51 -14.69
N VAL A 55 -8.07 2.55 -14.81
CA VAL A 55 -8.76 3.13 -15.98
C VAL A 55 -8.40 4.61 -16.13
N VAL A 56 -8.38 5.37 -15.02
CA VAL A 56 -7.97 6.77 -15.03
C VAL A 56 -6.51 6.93 -15.43
N PHE A 57 -5.60 6.10 -14.91
CA PHE A 57 -4.18 6.13 -15.32
C PHE A 57 -4.00 5.83 -16.81
N LYS A 58 -4.78 4.90 -17.36
CA LYS A 58 -4.80 4.62 -18.79
C LYS A 58 -5.28 5.82 -19.62
N TYR A 59 -6.32 6.51 -19.16
CA TYR A 59 -6.82 7.70 -19.84
C TYR A 59 -5.82 8.87 -19.79
N CYS A 60 -5.14 9.04 -18.66
CA CYS A 60 -4.12 10.08 -18.47
C CYS A 60 -2.78 9.79 -19.19
N LYS A 61 -2.65 8.68 -19.92
CA LYS A 61 -1.39 8.25 -20.59
C LYS A 61 -0.18 8.28 -19.65
N ALA A 62 -0.33 7.75 -18.44
CA ALA A 62 0.79 7.62 -17.52
C ALA A 62 1.69 6.44 -17.97
N ASP A 63 2.55 6.67 -18.96
CA ASP A 63 3.36 5.64 -19.65
C ASP A 63 4.23 4.75 -18.72
N ILE A 64 4.54 5.23 -17.51
CA ILE A 64 5.31 4.46 -16.51
C ILE A 64 4.48 3.34 -15.86
N TYR A 65 3.17 3.52 -15.76
CA TYR A 65 2.26 2.59 -15.06
C TYR A 65 1.38 1.77 -16.03
N VAL A 66 1.39 2.10 -17.33
CA VAL A 66 0.42 1.60 -18.33
C VAL A 66 1.13 1.13 -19.61
N THR A 67 2.31 0.50 -19.50
CA THR A 67 2.86 -0.27 -20.63
C THR A 67 2.30 -1.69 -20.59
N ASP A 68 1.87 -2.22 -21.73
CA ASP A 68 0.84 -3.27 -21.93
C ASP A 68 0.91 -4.55 -21.07
N TYR A 69 2.04 -4.91 -20.46
CA TYR A 69 2.19 -6.09 -19.59
C TYR A 69 2.19 -5.79 -18.07
N HIS A 70 2.15 -4.52 -17.65
CA HIS A 70 2.41 -4.11 -16.26
C HIS A 70 1.18 -3.65 -15.45
N ILE A 71 0.00 -3.67 -16.08
CA ILE A 71 -1.26 -3.31 -15.41
C ILE A 71 -1.60 -4.33 -14.33
N LEU A 72 -1.34 -5.62 -14.59
CA LEU A 72 -1.59 -6.70 -13.64
C LEU A 72 -0.69 -6.59 -12.40
N GLU A 73 0.59 -6.28 -12.59
CA GLU A 73 1.56 -6.10 -11.51
C GLU A 73 1.17 -4.90 -10.63
N THR A 74 0.80 -3.78 -11.25
CA THR A 74 0.32 -2.59 -10.54
C THR A 74 -0.97 -2.89 -9.76
N LEU A 75 -1.91 -3.64 -10.34
CA LEU A 75 -3.13 -4.08 -9.66
C LEU A 75 -2.81 -4.97 -8.45
N LEU A 76 -1.86 -5.89 -8.59
CA LEU A 76 -1.42 -6.79 -7.53
C LEU A 76 -0.79 -6.01 -6.36
N ILE A 77 0.06 -5.01 -6.64
CA ILE A 77 0.65 -4.15 -5.60
C ILE A 77 -0.44 -3.38 -4.86
N LEU A 78 -1.41 -2.81 -5.58
CA LEU A 78 -2.51 -2.05 -4.96
C LEU A 78 -3.41 -2.94 -4.10
N THR A 79 -3.76 -4.15 -4.57
CA THR A 79 -4.61 -5.09 -3.83
C THR A 79 -3.94 -5.61 -2.56
N LEU A 80 -2.63 -5.92 -2.61
CA LEU A 80 -1.84 -6.28 -1.41
C LEU A 80 -1.77 -5.13 -0.40
N PHE A 81 -1.68 -3.88 -0.88
CA PHE A 81 -1.82 -2.72 -0.01
C PHE A 81 -3.19 -2.67 0.67
N GLY A 82 -4.29 -2.92 -0.05
CA GLY A 82 -5.62 -3.02 0.54
C GLY A 82 -5.72 -4.11 1.61
N TRP A 83 -5.17 -5.29 1.32
CA TRP A 83 -5.16 -6.43 2.24
C TRP A 83 -4.41 -6.15 3.56
N SER A 84 -3.39 -5.31 3.54
CA SER A 84 -2.65 -4.92 4.75
C SER A 84 -3.26 -3.70 5.45
N ALA A 85 -3.74 -2.72 4.69
CA ALA A 85 -4.22 -1.45 5.23
C ALA A 85 -5.61 -1.54 5.87
N ILE A 86 -6.52 -2.36 5.32
CA ILE A 86 -7.89 -2.50 5.83
C ILE A 86 -7.90 -3.16 7.22
N PRO A 87 -7.23 -4.30 7.47
CA PRO A 87 -7.16 -4.90 8.81
C PRO A 87 -6.48 -4.00 9.84
N LEU A 88 -5.41 -3.28 9.45
CA LEU A 88 -4.77 -2.32 10.35
C LEU A 88 -5.74 -1.20 10.75
N THR A 89 -6.53 -0.71 9.81
CA THR A 89 -7.52 0.34 10.06
C THR A 89 -8.63 -0.17 10.99
N TYR A 90 -9.04 -1.43 10.84
CA TYR A 90 -10.01 -2.07 11.75
C TYR A 90 -9.46 -2.20 13.17
N LEU A 91 -8.20 -2.62 13.34
CA LEU A 91 -7.54 -2.68 14.64
C LEU A 91 -7.52 -1.30 15.31
N MET A 92 -7.17 -0.26 14.54
CA MET A 92 -7.13 1.10 15.05
C MET A 92 -8.52 1.69 15.32
N SER A 93 -9.57 1.21 14.64
CA SER A 93 -10.96 1.67 14.84
C SER A 93 -11.46 1.42 16.26
N PHE A 94 -10.97 0.39 16.93
CA PHE A 94 -11.39 0.04 18.29
C PHE A 94 -11.03 1.11 19.31
N LEU A 95 -9.95 1.88 19.09
CA LEU A 95 -9.46 2.90 20.01
C LEU A 95 -10.33 4.17 20.05
N PHE A 96 -11.27 4.34 19.11
CA PHE A 96 -12.06 5.56 19.00
C PHE A 96 -13.52 5.34 19.37
N SER A 97 -14.16 6.28 20.05
CA SER A 97 -15.59 6.17 20.41
C SER A 97 -16.55 6.92 19.49
N LYS A 98 -16.05 7.77 18.58
CA LYS A 98 -16.86 8.59 17.67
C LYS A 98 -16.42 8.36 16.21
N SER A 99 -17.36 8.06 15.31
CA SER A 99 -17.08 7.71 13.90
C SER A 99 -16.34 8.80 13.13
N THR A 100 -16.82 10.04 13.18
CA THR A 100 -16.20 11.15 12.44
C THR A 100 -14.79 11.47 12.98
N SER A 101 -14.59 11.39 14.29
CA SER A 101 -13.27 11.61 14.89
C SER A 101 -12.29 10.49 14.54
N ALA A 102 -12.76 9.24 14.52
CA ALA A 102 -11.97 8.09 14.09
C ALA A 102 -11.49 8.26 12.64
N TYR A 103 -12.40 8.60 11.73
CA TYR A 103 -12.10 8.83 10.31
C TYR A 103 -11.00 9.88 10.11
N ILE A 104 -11.17 11.08 10.69
CA ILE A 104 -10.21 12.18 10.54
C ILE A 104 -8.84 11.80 11.13
N LYS A 105 -8.83 11.18 12.32
CA LYS A 105 -7.57 10.78 12.98
C LYS A 105 -6.83 9.69 12.20
N LEU A 106 -7.56 8.74 11.61
CA LEU A 106 -6.97 7.69 10.78
C LEU A 106 -6.42 8.21 9.46
N ILE A 107 -7.10 9.17 8.83
CA ILE A 107 -6.54 9.87 7.66
C ILE A 107 -5.24 10.56 8.03
N MET A 108 -5.25 11.34 9.11
CA MET A 108 -4.08 12.07 9.57
C MET A 108 -2.92 11.11 9.90
N PHE A 109 -3.22 10.01 10.60
CA PHE A 109 -2.24 8.98 10.90
C PHE A 109 -1.64 8.35 9.65
N ASN A 110 -2.46 7.94 8.68
CA ASN A 110 -2.00 7.35 7.42
C ASN A 110 -1.16 8.34 6.60
N TYR A 111 -1.54 9.62 6.58
CA TYR A 111 -0.86 10.66 5.82
C TYR A 111 0.50 11.01 6.43
N VAL A 112 0.52 11.26 7.75
CA VAL A 112 1.75 11.59 8.50
C VAL A 112 2.70 10.40 8.49
N SER A 113 2.21 9.18 8.75
CA SER A 113 3.01 7.96 8.68
C SER A 113 3.65 7.78 7.30
N GLY A 114 2.89 7.98 6.22
CA GLY A 114 3.42 7.87 4.86
C GLY A 114 4.54 8.89 4.57
N ILE A 115 4.31 10.17 4.88
CA ILE A 115 5.29 11.23 4.64
C ILE A 115 6.56 11.02 5.47
N LEU A 116 6.42 10.78 6.78
CA LEU A 116 7.58 10.57 7.65
C LEU A 116 8.40 9.35 7.21
N SER A 117 7.73 8.28 6.80
CA SER A 117 8.41 7.05 6.38
C SER A 117 9.23 7.25 5.10
N ILE A 118 8.69 7.95 4.09
CA ILE A 118 9.42 8.27 2.86
C ILE A 118 10.59 9.23 3.15
N LEU A 119 10.40 10.21 4.02
CA LEU A 119 11.48 11.12 4.42
C LEU A 119 12.63 10.37 5.10
N ILE A 120 12.33 9.43 6.00
CA ILE A 120 13.33 8.59 6.66
C ILE A 120 14.10 7.75 5.61
N ASP A 121 13.38 7.11 4.68
CA ASP A 121 14.00 6.28 3.63
C ASP A 121 14.92 7.10 2.72
N THR A 122 14.51 8.30 2.31
CA THR A 122 15.33 9.17 1.46
C THR A 122 16.58 9.68 2.19
N ILE A 123 16.48 10.01 3.48
CA ILE A 123 17.64 10.42 4.29
C ILE A 123 18.66 9.27 4.41
N ILE A 124 18.18 8.04 4.64
CA ILE A 124 19.04 6.86 4.73
C ILE A 124 19.67 6.55 3.36
N ALA A 125 18.89 6.63 2.28
CA ALA A 125 19.36 6.37 0.92
C ALA A 125 20.38 7.40 0.44
N ALA A 126 20.23 8.68 0.82
CA ALA A 126 21.14 9.76 0.48
C ALA A 126 22.51 9.65 1.19
N LYS A 127 22.73 8.63 2.03
CA LYS A 127 23.95 8.43 2.84
C LYS A 127 24.38 9.71 3.56
N ILE A 128 23.41 10.53 3.96
CA ILE A 128 23.66 11.67 4.86
C ILE A 128 24.37 11.07 6.09
N PRO A 129 25.45 11.69 6.60
CA PRO A 129 26.25 11.16 7.70
C PRO A 129 25.47 11.22 9.02
N LEU A 130 24.38 10.46 9.11
CA LEU A 130 23.85 10.00 10.37
C LEU A 130 24.85 8.96 10.87
N THR A 131 25.45 9.24 12.01
CA THR A 131 26.26 8.34 12.84
C THR A 131 25.42 7.17 13.39
N LEU A 132 24.54 6.59 12.57
CA LEU A 132 23.73 5.44 12.90
C LEU A 132 24.46 4.16 12.48
N SER A 133 24.53 3.21 13.40
CA SER A 133 25.00 1.84 13.10
C SER A 133 24.13 1.21 12.00
N ASN A 134 24.74 0.35 11.17
CA ASN A 134 24.02 -0.40 10.15
C ASN A 134 22.88 -1.25 10.75
N THR A 135 23.07 -1.80 11.96
CA THR A 135 22.03 -2.54 12.67
C THR A 135 20.80 -1.68 12.98
N THR A 136 21.01 -0.45 13.46
CA THR A 136 19.92 0.49 13.77
C THR A 136 19.15 0.88 12.51
N LYS A 137 19.83 1.06 11.37
CA LYS A 137 19.18 1.36 10.08
C LYS A 137 18.28 0.20 9.63
N THR A 138 18.76 -1.04 9.71
CA THR A 138 17.97 -2.21 9.34
C THR A 138 16.75 -2.37 10.23
N VAL A 139 16.91 -2.23 11.56
CA VAL A 139 15.77 -2.31 12.50
C VAL A 139 14.75 -1.20 12.24
N LEU A 140 15.21 0.03 11.99
CA LEU A 140 14.34 1.15 11.66
C LEU A 140 13.53 0.87 10.38
N LEU A 141 14.19 0.49 9.29
CA LEU A 141 13.52 0.16 8.02
C LEU A 141 12.54 -1.01 8.19
N SER A 142 12.92 -2.06 8.91
CA SER A 142 12.03 -3.18 9.25
C SER A 142 10.81 -2.75 10.06
N SER A 143 10.95 -1.75 10.94
CA SER A 143 9.80 -1.19 11.67
C SER A 143 8.91 -0.35 10.76
N LEU A 144 9.47 0.39 9.80
CA LEU A 144 8.69 1.16 8.84
C LEU A 144 7.86 0.27 7.91
N LEU A 145 8.33 -0.95 7.59
CA LEU A 145 7.62 -1.96 6.80
C LEU A 145 6.26 -2.36 7.39
N LEU A 146 6.06 -2.18 8.71
CA LEU A 146 4.77 -2.40 9.36
C LEU A 146 3.69 -1.45 8.82
N PHE A 147 4.06 -0.24 8.38
CA PHE A 147 3.13 0.74 7.86
C PHE A 147 2.81 0.46 6.39
N PRO A 148 1.55 0.13 6.04
CA PRO A 148 1.17 -0.23 4.67
C PRO A 148 1.46 0.88 3.66
N THR A 149 1.33 2.14 4.08
CA THR A 149 1.61 3.32 3.25
C THR A 149 3.09 3.43 2.88
N TYR A 150 4.01 3.11 3.79
CA TYR A 150 5.43 3.03 3.50
C TYR A 150 5.73 1.90 2.53
N ASN A 151 5.19 0.71 2.79
CA ASN A 151 5.44 -0.46 1.95
C ASN A 151 4.98 -0.23 0.49
N LEU A 152 3.83 0.41 0.30
CA LEU A 152 3.36 0.83 -1.03
C LEU A 152 4.35 1.78 -1.71
N GLY A 153 4.79 2.83 -1.00
CA GLY A 153 5.75 3.80 -1.54
C GLY A 153 7.09 3.17 -1.90
N LYS A 154 7.60 2.28 -1.04
CA LYS A 154 8.85 1.54 -1.27
C LYS A 154 8.74 0.61 -2.46
N CYS A 155 7.66 -0.18 -2.53
CA CYS A 155 7.40 -1.11 -3.63
C CYS A 155 7.31 -0.39 -4.98
N ILE A 156 6.56 0.72 -5.06
CA ILE A 156 6.48 1.52 -6.29
C ILE A 156 7.85 2.14 -6.63
N GLY A 157 8.57 2.68 -5.64
CA GLY A 157 9.91 3.25 -5.86
C GLY A 157 10.89 2.23 -6.44
N ASP A 158 11.04 1.08 -5.79
CA ASP A 158 11.94 0.01 -6.23
C ASP A 158 11.51 -0.55 -7.59
N TYR A 159 10.21 -0.71 -7.82
CA TYR A 159 9.66 -1.13 -9.11
C TYR A 159 10.01 -0.15 -10.23
N THR A 160 9.87 1.16 -10.01
CA THR A 160 10.26 2.16 -11.03
C THR A 160 11.77 2.14 -11.32
N VAL A 161 12.62 1.92 -10.31
CA VAL A 161 14.07 1.81 -10.49
C VAL A 161 14.44 0.58 -11.32
N ILE A 162 13.81 -0.57 -11.05
CA ILE A 162 14.00 -1.80 -11.83
C ILE A 162 13.55 -1.59 -13.27
N TYR A 163 12.37 -0.98 -13.47
CA TYR A 163 11.84 -0.70 -14.80
C TYR A 163 12.74 0.23 -15.62
N GLN A 164 13.22 1.33 -15.02
CA GLN A 164 14.16 2.25 -15.65
C GLN A 164 15.47 1.53 -16.04
N ARG A 165 15.98 0.66 -15.17
CA ARG A 165 17.14 -0.18 -15.46
C ARG A 165 16.89 -1.10 -16.66
N LYS A 166 15.72 -1.73 -16.73
CA LYS A 166 15.34 -2.64 -17.83
C LYS A 166 15.27 -1.91 -19.18
N ILE A 167 14.70 -0.70 -19.22
CA ILE A 167 14.70 0.15 -20.43
C ILE A 167 16.13 0.47 -20.86
N GLN A 168 16.98 0.91 -19.93
CA GLN A 168 18.39 1.24 -20.21
C GLN A 168 19.20 0.04 -20.71
N CYS A 169 18.94 -1.18 -20.20
CA CYS A 169 19.58 -2.40 -20.68
C CYS A 169 19.07 -2.84 -22.07
N THR A 170 17.81 -2.54 -22.42
CA THR A 170 17.19 -2.91 -23.71
C THR A 170 17.56 -1.92 -24.82
N GLN A 171 17.68 -0.63 -24.52
CA GLN A 171 18.21 0.38 -25.45
C GLN A 171 19.74 0.29 -25.53
N ARG A 172 20.27 -0.75 -26.20
CA ARG A 172 21.71 -0.88 -26.48
C ARG A 172 22.21 0.31 -27.30
N GLN A 173 22.98 1.21 -26.67
CA GLN A 173 24.19 1.76 -27.30
C GLN A 173 25.27 2.22 -26.32
N ASN A 174 24.95 2.57 -25.07
CA ASN A 174 25.95 2.94 -24.05
C ASN A 174 25.46 2.62 -22.63
N VAL A 175 25.52 1.34 -22.23
CA VAL A 175 25.24 0.95 -20.84
C VAL A 175 26.43 1.40 -19.97
N PRO A 176 26.22 2.19 -18.91
CA PRO A 176 27.29 2.53 -17.98
C PRO A 176 27.89 1.25 -17.37
N LYS A 177 29.23 1.14 -17.27
CA LYS A 177 29.95 -0.06 -16.77
C LYS A 177 29.52 -0.56 -15.37
N TYR A 178 28.77 0.23 -14.60
CA TYR A 178 28.24 -0.15 -13.29
C TYR A 178 26.86 -0.83 -13.34
N LEU A 179 26.15 -0.79 -14.48
CA LEU A 179 24.86 -1.46 -14.67
C LEU A 179 25.11 -2.91 -15.11
N ASN A 180 24.98 -3.86 -14.18
CA ASN A 180 25.19 -5.28 -14.48
C ASN A 180 23.89 -5.90 -15.06
N CYS A 181 23.68 -5.76 -16.37
CA CYS A 181 22.50 -6.30 -17.09
C CYS A 181 22.51 -7.85 -17.24
N SER A 182 23.55 -8.53 -16.73
CA SER A 182 23.80 -9.96 -16.97
C SER A 182 22.88 -10.93 -16.22
N ARG A 183 22.13 -10.47 -15.20
CA ARG A 183 21.20 -11.33 -14.42
C ARG A 183 19.78 -11.42 -14.96
N GLU A 184 19.43 -10.60 -15.95
CA GLU A 184 18.04 -10.49 -16.43
C GLU A 184 17.77 -11.25 -17.73
N SER A 185 18.83 -11.69 -18.42
CA SER A 185 18.78 -12.59 -19.57
C SER A 185 18.39 -14.03 -19.21
N GLU A 186 18.38 -14.40 -17.93
CA GLU A 186 18.03 -15.75 -17.47
C GLU A 186 16.51 -15.96 -17.32
N TYR A 187 15.72 -14.88 -17.16
CA TYR A 187 14.25 -14.95 -17.11
C TYR A 187 13.58 -14.91 -18.50
N ILE A 188 14.35 -14.66 -19.56
CA ILE A 188 13.86 -14.59 -20.95
C ILE A 188 14.11 -15.93 -21.69
N GLY A 189 14.75 -16.90 -21.03
CA GLY A 189 15.06 -18.21 -21.62
C GLY A 189 13.92 -19.23 -21.65
N ASP A 190 12.79 -18.96 -20.99
CA ASP A 190 11.65 -19.90 -20.88
C ASP A 190 10.32 -19.26 -21.36
N VAL A 191 10.28 -18.74 -22.59
CA VAL A 191 9.08 -18.71 -23.46
C VAL A 191 9.51 -18.85 -24.92
#